data_AF-U9TB83-F1
#
_entry.id   AF-U9TB83-F1
#
_cell.length_a   1.000
_cell.length_b   1.000
_cell.length_c   1.000
_cell.angle_alpha   90.00
_cell.angle_beta   90.00
_cell.angle_gamma   90.00
#
_symmetry.space_group_name_H-M   'P 1'
#
loop_
_entity.id
_entity.type
_entity.pdbx_description
1 polymer ?
#
loop_
_entity_poly.entity_id
_entity_poly.type
_entity_poly.pdbx_seq_one_letter_code
_entity_poly.pdbx_strand_id
1 'polypeptide(L)'
;MKRCWDLNPENRPNSIEVKEIIELFYNSLDQKFKKNKQHYEIEEQFKKTQEYRKENLLSIKNNNKSTTHVQAIYTSRLLNPFTKNLFSNSTVEITDFTE
;
A
#
# COMPACT_ATOMS: atom_id res chain seq x y z
N MET A 1 0.67 -4.15 -9.19
CA MET A 1 1.56 -3.39 -8.30
C MET A 1 2.94 -3.05 -8.89
N LYS A 2 3.57 -3.91 -9.72
CA LYS A 2 4.89 -3.58 -10.32
C LYS A 2 4.91 -2.20 -11.01
N ARG A 3 3.88 -1.90 -11.81
CA ARG A 3 3.70 -0.57 -12.44
C ARG A 3 3.63 0.58 -11.43
N CYS A 4 3.09 0.36 -10.23
CA CYS A 4 3.02 1.39 -9.18
C CYS A 4 4.41 1.76 -8.63
N TRP A 5 5.41 0.90 -8.81
CA TRP A 5 6.80 1.11 -8.40
C TRP A 5 7.71 1.45 -9.57
N ASP A 6 7.15 1.83 -10.72
CA ASP A 6 7.95 2.27 -11.84
C ASP A 6 8.76 3.52 -11.47
N LEU A 7 10.04 3.52 -11.82
CA LEU A 7 10.94 4.65 -11.56
C LEU A 7 10.47 5.89 -12.32
N ASN A 8 9.93 5.70 -13.53
CA ASN A 8 9.31 6.76 -14.29
C ASN A 8 7.86 6.96 -13.83
N PRO A 9 7.50 8.15 -13.31
CA PRO A 9 6.14 8.44 -12.87
C PRO A 9 5.06 8.25 -13.95
N GLU A 10 5.38 8.53 -15.23
CA GLU A 10 4.44 8.42 -16.35
C GLU A 10 3.98 6.98 -16.63
N ASN A 11 4.78 5.99 -16.23
CA ASN A 11 4.44 4.58 -16.38
C ASN A 11 3.54 4.04 -15.25
N ARG A 12 3.41 4.82 -14.16
CA ARG A 12 2.60 4.42 -13.01
C ARG A 12 1.12 4.49 -13.38
N PRO A 13 0.30 3.57 -12.84
CA PRO A 13 -1.13 3.62 -13.08
C PRO A 13 -1.71 4.88 -12.43
N ASN A 14 -2.66 5.52 -13.11
CA ASN A 14 -3.42 6.61 -12.52
C ASN A 14 -4.41 6.10 -11.47
N SER A 15 -5.08 7.02 -10.76
CA SER A 15 -6.01 6.67 -9.69
C SER A 15 -7.21 5.83 -10.16
N ILE A 16 -7.66 6.01 -11.41
CA ILE A 16 -8.76 5.27 -12.01
C ILE A 16 -8.33 3.83 -12.26
N GLU A 17 -7.18 3.61 -12.90
CA GLU A 17 -6.62 2.28 -13.13
C GLU A 17 -6.38 1.53 -11.80
N VAL A 18 -5.87 2.23 -10.78
CA VAL A 18 -5.66 1.62 -9.46
C VAL A 18 -6.98 1.20 -8.83
N LYS A 19 -8.02 2.03 -8.92
CA LYS A 19 -9.36 1.72 -8.43
C LYS A 19 -9.90 0.46 -9.12
N GLU A 20 -9.81 0.37 -10.44
CA GLU A 20 -10.29 -0.79 -11.21
C GLU A 20 -9.58 -2.08 -10.79
N ILE A 21 -8.27 -2.04 -10.57
CA ILE A 21 -7.50 -3.20 -10.08
C ILE A 21 -7.98 -3.63 -8.68
N ILE A 22 -8.24 -2.66 -7.79
CA ILE A 22 -8.72 -2.94 -6.43
C ILE A 22 -10.14 -3.54 -6.46
N GLU A 23 -11.03 -2.98 -7.29
CA GLU A 23 -12.39 -3.52 -7.46
C GLU A 23 -12.37 -4.93 -8.04
N LEU A 24 -11.50 -5.20 -9.03
CA LEU A 24 -11.32 -6.54 -9.60
C LEU A 24 -10.89 -7.55 -8.52
N PHE A 25 -9.96 -7.17 -7.66
CA PHE A 25 -9.53 -7.98 -6.52
C PHE A 25 -10.65 -8.17 -5.50
N TYR A 26 -11.35 -7.11 -5.11
CA TYR A 26 -12.46 -7.21 -4.16
C TYR A 26 -13.56 -8.15 -4.66
N ASN A 27 -13.98 -7.97 -5.92
CA ASN A 27 -14.98 -8.80 -6.58
C ASN A 27 -14.52 -10.26 -6.73
N SER A 28 -13.21 -10.52 -6.83
CA SER A 28 -12.68 -11.89 -6.86
C SER A 28 -12.88 -12.64 -5.54
N LEU A 29 -12.96 -11.93 -4.40
CA LEU A 29 -13.15 -12.51 -3.08
C LEU A 29 -14.62 -12.57 -2.67
N ASP A 30 -15.49 -11.81 -3.32
CA ASP A 30 -16.93 -11.84 -3.06
C ASP A 30 -17.57 -13.11 -3.65
N GLN A 31 -18.19 -13.92 -2.78
CA GLN A 31 -18.89 -15.15 -3.16
C GLN A 31 -20.19 -14.89 -3.91
N LYS A 32 -20.81 -13.71 -3.70
CA LYS A 32 -22.06 -13.33 -4.36
C LYS A 32 -21.83 -12.70 -5.74
N PHE A 33 -20.60 -12.32 -6.04
CA PHE A 33 -20.24 -11.71 -7.30
C PHE A 33 -20.21 -12.75 -8.43
N LYS A 34 -20.67 -12.37 -9.64
CA LYS A 34 -20.60 -13.23 -10.81
C LYS A 34 -19.16 -13.28 -11.34
N LYS A 35 -18.40 -14.28 -10.89
CA LYS A 35 -16.99 -14.46 -11.25
C LYS A 35 -16.81 -14.86 -12.72
N ASN A 36 -15.70 -14.41 -13.28
CA ASN A 36 -15.18 -14.76 -14.59
C ASN A 36 -13.79 -15.40 -14.40
N LYS A 37 -13.13 -15.79 -15.49
CA LYS A 37 -11.82 -16.45 -15.44
C LYS A 37 -10.77 -15.65 -14.65
N GLN A 38 -10.71 -14.34 -14.83
CA GLN A 38 -9.72 -13.48 -14.15
C GLN A 38 -9.95 -13.46 -12.64
N HIS A 39 -11.21 -13.41 -12.18
CA HIS A 39 -11.53 -13.46 -10.76
C HIS A 39 -11.05 -14.76 -10.11
N TYR A 40 -11.23 -15.91 -10.75
CA TYR A 40 -10.76 -17.19 -10.21
C TYR A 40 -9.23 -17.27 -10.12
N GLU A 41 -8.53 -16.73 -11.12
CA GLU A 41 -7.06 -16.68 -11.11
C GLU A 41 -6.52 -15.85 -9.93
N ILE A 42 -7.15 -14.69 -9.68
CA ILE A 42 -6.79 -13.82 -8.55
C ILE A 42 -7.07 -14.52 -7.21
N GLU A 43 -8.24 -15.15 -7.07
CA GLU A 43 -8.61 -15.89 -5.86
C GLU A 43 -7.64 -17.04 -5.57
N GLU A 44 -7.21 -17.78 -6.59
CA GLU A 44 -6.23 -18.86 -6.46
C GLU A 44 -4.86 -18.33 -6.00
N GLN A 45 -4.35 -17.27 -6.64
CA GLN A 45 -3.09 -16.64 -6.25
C GLN A 45 -3.14 -16.09 -4.82
N PHE A 46 -4.27 -15.48 -4.45
CA PHE A 46 -4.50 -14.99 -3.10
C PHE A 46 -4.48 -16.14 -2.08
N LYS A 47 -5.18 -17.25 -2.36
CA LYS A 47 -5.19 -18.44 -1.50
C LYS A 47 -3.79 -19.01 -1.27
N LYS A 48 -3.01 -19.21 -2.33
CA LYS A 48 -1.62 -19.68 -2.25
C LYS A 48 -0.75 -18.76 -1.37
N THR A 49 -0.92 -17.45 -1.54
CA THR A 49 -0.21 -16.44 -0.73
C THR A 49 -0.60 -16.54 0.75
N GLN A 50 -1.89 -16.76 1.05
CA GLN A 50 -2.38 -16.90 2.41
C GLN A 50 -1.91 -18.19 3.09
N GLU A 51 -1.81 -19.30 2.35
CA GLU A 51 -1.21 -20.55 2.82
C GLU A 51 0.26 -20.36 3.17
N TYR A 52 1.04 -19.80 2.24
CA TYR A 52 2.45 -19.45 2.49
C TYR A 52 2.63 -18.55 3.72
N ARG A 53 1.78 -17.53 3.87
CA ARG A 53 1.81 -16.61 5.02
C ARG A 53 1.55 -17.34 6.34
N LYS A 54 0.63 -18.30 6.37
CA LYS A 54 0.31 -19.10 7.57
C LYS A 54 1.46 -20.03 7.93
N GLU A 55 2.04 -20.71 6.95
CA GLU A 55 3.17 -21.63 7.14
C GLU A 55 4.42 -20.90 7.63
N ASN A 56 4.67 -19.68 7.11
CA ASN A 56 5.87 -18.91 7.41
C ASN A 56 5.67 -17.87 8.54
N LEU A 57 4.56 -17.93 9.28
CA LEU A 57 4.21 -16.90 10.28
C LEU A 57 5.31 -16.69 11.33
N LEU A 58 5.93 -17.77 11.82
CA LEU A 58 7.00 -17.70 12.81
C LEU A 58 8.31 -17.12 12.23
N SER A 59 8.66 -17.52 11.01
CA SER A 59 9.82 -16.99 10.28
C SER A 59 9.67 -15.48 10.05
N ILE A 60 8.49 -15.04 9.64
CA ILE A 60 8.17 -13.62 9.45
C ILE A 60 8.23 -12.86 10.78
N LYS A 61 7.65 -13.40 11.87
CA LYS A 61 7.70 -12.74 13.19
C LYS A 61 9.13 -12.55 13.69
N ASN A 62 10.02 -13.51 13.41
CA ASN A 62 11.42 -13.44 13.78
C ASN A 62 12.23 -12.53 12.84
N ASN A 63 11.91 -12.48 11.53
CA ASN A 63 12.51 -11.55 10.58
C ASN A 63 12.02 -10.10 10.73
N ASN A 64 10.89 -9.85 11.39
CA ASN A 64 10.44 -8.50 11.73
C ASN A 64 11.29 -7.85 12.84
N LYS A 65 12.24 -8.58 13.43
CA LYS A 65 13.42 -8.02 14.11
C LYS A 65 14.49 -7.56 13.11
N SER A 66 14.12 -7.32 11.85
CA SER A 66 14.98 -6.69 10.85
C SER A 66 15.54 -5.41 11.46
N THR A 67 16.86 -5.39 11.58
CA THR A 67 17.64 -4.19 11.86
C THR A 67 17.09 -3.05 11.03
N THR A 68 16.50 -2.06 11.69
CA THR A 68 16.07 -0.83 11.04
C THR A 68 17.27 -0.33 10.24
N HIS A 69 17.10 -0.08 8.93
CA HIS A 69 18.18 0.50 8.14
C HIS A 69 18.69 1.74 8.87
N VAL A 70 20.01 1.92 9.00
CA VAL A 70 20.58 3.02 9.82
C VAL A 70 20.09 4.41 9.35
N GLN A 71 19.67 4.48 8.08
CA GLN A 71 19.15 5.66 7.40
C GLN A 71 17.62 5.72 7.35
N ALA A 72 16.91 4.77 7.99
CA ALA A 72 15.46 4.84 8.14
C ALA A 72 15.11 5.85 9.24
N ILE A 73 14.99 7.12 8.84
CA ILE A 73 14.65 8.26 9.73
C ILE A 73 13.14 8.35 10.00
N TYR A 74 12.34 7.39 9.51
CA TYR A 74 10.92 7.28 9.80
C TYR A 74 10.65 6.45 11.05
N THR A 75 11.40 6.70 12.13
CA THR A 75 10.75 6.59 13.45
C THR A 75 9.68 7.66 13.45
N SER A 76 8.43 7.30 13.72
CA SER A 76 7.33 8.24 13.93
C SER A 76 7.82 9.47 14.69
N ARG A 77 8.13 10.55 13.96
CA ARG A 77 8.58 11.80 14.58
C ARG A 77 7.42 12.24 15.46
N LEU A 78 7.67 12.41 16.76
CA LEU A 78 6.70 13.00 17.66
C LEU A 78 6.21 14.29 16.98
N LEU A 79 4.89 14.42 16.79
CA LEU A 79 4.32 15.57 16.10
C LEU A 79 4.89 16.83 16.77
N ASN A 80 5.56 17.66 15.98
CA ASN A 80 6.20 18.85 16.53
C ASN A 80 5.11 19.71 17.20
N PRO A 81 5.26 20.19 18.44
CA PRO A 81 4.28 21.07 19.06
C PRO A 81 3.94 22.31 18.20
N PHE A 82 4.85 22.75 17.32
CA PHE A 82 4.58 23.82 16.35
C PHE A 82 3.56 23.47 15.26
N THR A 83 3.33 22.18 14.96
CA THR A 83 2.31 21.76 13.98
C THR A 83 0.91 21.62 14.59
N LYS A 84 0.77 21.77 15.91
CA LYS A 84 -0.52 21.64 16.62
C LYS A 84 -1.56 22.69 16.17
N ASN A 85 -1.10 23.87 15.76
CA ASN A 85 -1.95 24.98 15.30
C ASN A 85 -2.20 25.00 13.78
N LEU A 86 -1.60 24.10 13.00
CA LEU A 86 -1.81 24.06 11.54
C LEU A 86 -3.19 23.51 11.15
N PHE A 87 -3.84 22.75 12.04
CA PHE A 87 -5.13 22.11 11.77
C PHE A 87 -6.33 23.05 11.98
N SER A 88 -6.13 24.29 12.44
CA SER A 88 -7.26 25.16 12.79
C SER A 88 -7.77 26.04 11.64
N ASN A 89 -7.01 26.30 10.56
CA ASN A 89 -7.44 27.20 9.48
C ASN A 89 -6.74 26.89 8.14
N SER A 90 -6.91 25.70 7.56
CA SER A 90 -6.30 25.37 6.26
C SER A 90 -7.06 26.02 5.08
N THR A 91 -6.87 27.34 4.93
CA THR A 91 -6.77 28.03 3.63
C THR A 91 -5.48 28.81 3.64
N VAL A 92 -4.34 28.13 3.52
CA VAL A 92 -3.07 28.77 3.18
C VAL A 92 -2.36 27.87 2.19
N GLU A 93 -2.07 28.46 1.04
CA GLU A 93 -1.43 27.85 -0.11
C GLU A 93 -0.09 27.21 0.25
N ILE A 94 0.10 25.96 -0.18
CA ILE A 94 1.39 25.28 -0.13
C ILE A 94 2.26 25.95 -1.19
N THR A 95 3.05 26.93 -0.79
CA THR A 95 4.11 27.48 -1.64
C THR A 95 5.37 26.64 -1.45
N ASP A 96 5.58 25.82 -2.48
CA ASP A 96 6.81 25.27 -3.05
C ASP A 96 8.02 25.00 -2.12
N PHE A 97 8.39 23.72 -2.05
CA PHE A 97 9.73 23.31 -1.61
C PHE A 97 10.65 23.34 -2.83
N THR A 98 11.40 24.42 -2.98
CA THR A 98 12.56 24.45 -3.89
C THR A 98 13.83 24.04 -3.14
N GLU A 99 14.71 23.35 -3.88
CA GLU A 99 15.94 22.65 -3.46
C GLU A 99 16.96 23.49 -2.67
#